data_AF-A0A7Y5UVH1-F1
#
_entry.id   AF-A0A7Y5UVH1-F1
#
_cell.length_a   1.000
_cell.length_b   1.000
_cell.length_c   1.000
_cell.angle_alpha   90.00
_cell.angle_beta   90.00
_cell.angle_gamma   90.00
#
_symmetry.space_group_name_H-M   'P 1'
#
loop_
_entity.id
_entity.type
_entity.pdbx_description
1 polymer ?
#
loop_
_entity_poly.entity_id
_entity_poly.type
_entity_poly.pdbx_seq_one_letter_code
_entity_poly.pdbx_strand_id
1 'polypeptide(L)'
;MVYARERLIAWIIIIAGLAALFPVQHSIDVYRNTFRLAFYKTAEPQHVAAAEEALRKLGLEPQQVTSRNAKGEEVPGIEATMPRREWGQDLFRYVAAVNHLPRVAQVVPSLNEQGIPLDRIQELNLQDVGIVVIAALLGGFRKMAANVLWLQSDANWFEGRYYRTVPLGRLVTTLDPQFVEAWTVTCWHLAYNMSVEEKSPDGAAERIREGIQFAEAGLPWNSTRYEIYQEIGWTYYDKLQNYARAAEYLKKAIEHPHPTFLERAIAHAYERIPDIESALFWYNVSLKKYGTQHDPVSVGAIKTISERYLPAWEAYKEGDLDEALFRLKRDWQKDDPYDTIAMHFMARIHEDKAAKASADGDVELANKLYQQAFNTWLDAAKANASNRLARRRVLTLAANFWKQWGWESPNAQIPKGMNDVGLPERGDELAPEHGTNRAGAASDSET
;
A
#
# COMPACT_ATOMS: atom_id res chain seq x y z
N MET A 1 -37.89 24.41 -40.02
CA MET A 1 -38.28 22.98 -39.88
C MET A 1 -37.11 22.06 -39.55
N VAL A 2 -35.91 22.22 -40.15
CA VAL A 2 -34.73 21.38 -39.88
C VAL A 2 -34.30 21.40 -38.40
N TYR A 3 -34.24 22.59 -37.78
CA TYR A 3 -33.86 22.77 -36.37
C TYR A 3 -34.79 22.09 -35.35
N ALA A 4 -36.08 21.94 -35.70
CA ALA A 4 -37.05 21.26 -34.83
C ALA A 4 -36.90 19.73 -34.90
N ARG A 5 -36.50 19.21 -36.08
CA ARG A 5 -36.28 17.79 -36.32
C ARG A 5 -34.99 17.29 -35.65
N GLU A 6 -33.91 18.07 -35.72
CA GLU A 6 -32.64 17.76 -35.03
C GLU A 6 -32.79 17.80 -33.51
N ARG A 7 -33.52 18.78 -32.97
CA ARG A 7 -33.85 18.83 -31.54
C ARG A 7 -34.72 17.65 -31.10
N LEU A 8 -35.70 17.25 -31.93
CA LEU A 8 -36.55 16.10 -31.64
C LEU A 8 -35.72 14.80 -31.61
N ILE A 9 -34.79 14.63 -32.55
CA ILE A 9 -33.89 13.46 -32.58
C ILE A 9 -32.97 13.46 -31.36
N ALA A 10 -32.40 14.60 -30.98
CA ALA A 10 -31.58 14.71 -29.76
C ALA A 10 -32.39 14.39 -28.50
N TRP A 11 -33.64 14.86 -28.38
CA TRP A 11 -34.53 14.51 -27.27
C TRP A 11 -34.90 13.04 -27.25
N ILE A 12 -35.14 12.41 -28.41
CA ILE A 12 -35.41 10.98 -28.50
C ILE A 12 -34.19 10.16 -28.06
N ILE A 13 -32.97 10.57 -28.45
CA ILE A 13 -31.73 9.90 -28.02
C ILE A 13 -31.52 10.07 -26.50
N ILE A 14 -31.76 11.26 -25.96
CA ILE A 14 -31.66 11.52 -24.51
C ILE A 14 -32.71 10.72 -23.74
N ILE A 15 -33.97 10.70 -24.19
CA ILE A 15 -35.07 9.99 -23.51
C ILE A 15 -34.90 8.47 -23.65
N ALA A 16 -34.49 7.96 -24.82
CA ALA A 16 -34.18 6.54 -25.01
C ALA A 16 -32.97 6.12 -24.17
N GLY A 17 -31.95 6.98 -24.08
CA GLY A 17 -30.83 6.81 -23.15
C GLY A 17 -31.29 6.75 -21.70
N LEU A 18 -32.09 7.72 -21.23
CA LEU A 18 -32.66 7.77 -19.88
C LEU A 18 -33.61 6.61 -19.56
N ALA A 19 -34.41 6.16 -20.54
CA ALA A 19 -35.30 5.02 -20.40
C ALA A 19 -34.53 3.67 -20.37
N ALA A 20 -33.43 3.56 -21.11
CA ALA A 20 -32.51 2.43 -21.01
C ALA A 20 -31.68 2.47 -19.70
N LEU A 21 -31.51 3.66 -19.10
CA LEU A 21 -30.77 3.87 -17.86
C LEU A 21 -31.54 3.48 -16.60
N PHE A 22 -32.87 3.59 -16.56
CA PHE A 22 -33.63 3.28 -15.34
C PHE A 22 -33.53 1.80 -14.90
N PRO A 23 -33.66 0.80 -15.81
CA PRO A 23 -33.44 -0.60 -15.46
C PRO A 23 -31.99 -0.89 -15.05
N VAL A 24 -31.03 -0.20 -15.66
CA VAL A 24 -29.60 -0.33 -15.36
C VAL A 24 -29.27 0.27 -13.99
N GLN A 25 -29.78 1.46 -13.67
CA GLN A 25 -29.60 2.12 -12.37
C GLN A 25 -30.30 1.38 -11.23
N HIS A 26 -31.48 0.83 -11.48
CA HIS A 26 -32.14 -0.03 -10.50
C HIS A 26 -31.36 -1.33 -10.26
N SER A 27 -30.84 -1.96 -11.33
CA SER A 27 -30.01 -3.17 -11.22
C SER A 27 -28.66 -2.88 -10.53
N ILE A 28 -28.07 -1.70 -10.77
CA ILE A 28 -26.92 -1.13 -10.07
C ILE A 28 -27.21 -1.05 -8.57
N ASP A 29 -28.32 -0.43 -8.18
CA ASP A 29 -28.64 -0.19 -6.77
C ASP A 29 -28.97 -1.49 -6.04
N VAL A 30 -29.68 -2.43 -6.69
CA VAL A 30 -29.91 -3.77 -6.14
C VAL A 30 -28.58 -4.50 -5.97
N TYR A 31 -27.72 -4.51 -6.99
CA TYR A 31 -26.43 -5.21 -6.96
C TYR A 31 -25.46 -4.68 -5.90
N ARG A 32 -25.36 -3.35 -5.75
CA ARG A 32 -24.54 -2.67 -4.73
C ARG A 32 -24.97 -3.01 -3.32
N ASN A 33 -26.26 -3.22 -3.13
CA ASN A 33 -26.78 -3.57 -1.81
C ASN A 33 -26.69 -5.07 -1.57
N THR A 34 -26.24 -5.92 -2.49
CA THR A 34 -26.19 -7.37 -2.24
C THR A 34 -24.81 -7.83 -1.75
N PHE A 35 -24.75 -8.33 -0.52
CA PHE A 35 -23.66 -9.15 0.01
C PHE A 35 -23.75 -10.55 -0.61
N ARG A 36 -22.65 -11.07 -1.19
CA ARG A 36 -22.64 -12.38 -1.84
C ARG A 36 -21.61 -13.31 -1.23
N LEU A 37 -22.03 -14.55 -1.02
CA LEU A 37 -21.22 -15.64 -0.53
C LEU A 37 -21.33 -16.82 -1.49
N ALA A 38 -20.20 -17.33 -1.99
CA ALA A 38 -20.16 -18.57 -2.75
C ALA A 38 -19.39 -19.63 -1.97
N PHE A 39 -19.92 -20.85 -1.98
CA PHE A 39 -19.33 -21.99 -1.29
C PHE A 39 -18.46 -22.83 -2.24
N TYR A 40 -17.60 -23.67 -1.68
CA TYR A 40 -16.99 -24.73 -2.48
C TYR A 40 -18.05 -25.71 -2.95
N LYS A 41 -17.82 -26.35 -4.11
CA LYS A 41 -18.69 -27.42 -4.64
C LYS A 41 -18.92 -28.57 -3.65
N THR A 42 -18.00 -28.76 -2.72
CA THR A 42 -18.05 -29.77 -1.65
C THR A 42 -18.82 -29.31 -0.41
N ALA A 43 -19.46 -28.14 -0.43
CA ALA A 43 -20.22 -27.63 0.71
C ALA A 43 -21.53 -28.40 0.89
N GLU A 44 -21.66 -29.03 2.05
CA GLU A 44 -22.90 -29.63 2.55
C GLU A 44 -23.90 -28.58 3.05
N PRO A 45 -25.21 -28.89 3.12
CA PRO A 45 -26.27 -27.96 3.52
C PRO A 45 -26.05 -27.27 4.87
N GLN A 46 -25.42 -27.95 5.84
CA GLN A 46 -25.11 -27.39 7.15
C GLN A 46 -24.13 -26.21 7.10
N HIS A 47 -23.23 -26.17 6.10
CA HIS A 47 -22.30 -25.05 5.92
C HIS A 47 -23.03 -23.79 5.40
N VAL A 48 -24.01 -23.99 4.52
CA VAL A 48 -24.88 -22.92 4.00
C VAL A 48 -25.72 -22.35 5.14
N ALA A 49 -26.37 -23.22 5.91
CA ALA A 49 -27.19 -22.82 7.06
C ALA A 49 -26.41 -22.02 8.12
N ALA A 50 -25.15 -22.38 8.38
CA ALA A 50 -24.29 -21.65 9.32
C ALA A 50 -24.01 -20.20 8.88
N ALA A 51 -23.82 -19.99 7.58
CA ALA A 51 -23.62 -18.64 7.04
C ALA A 51 -24.91 -17.81 7.01
N GLU A 52 -26.05 -18.44 6.72
CA GLU A 52 -27.36 -17.76 6.83
C GLU A 52 -27.60 -17.25 8.25
N GLU A 53 -27.32 -18.09 9.26
CA GLU A 53 -27.47 -17.70 10.66
C GLU A 53 -26.50 -16.57 11.06
N ALA A 54 -25.25 -16.61 10.58
CA ALA A 54 -24.28 -15.56 10.83
C ALA A 54 -24.73 -14.20 10.24
N LEU A 55 -25.28 -14.20 9.03
CA LEU A 55 -25.79 -12.99 8.38
C LEU A 55 -27.07 -12.47 9.05
N ARG A 56 -27.98 -13.37 9.48
CA ARG A 56 -29.19 -12.99 10.24
C ARG A 56 -28.87 -12.32 11.57
N LYS A 57 -27.84 -12.79 12.29
CA LYS A 57 -27.36 -12.14 13.54
C LYS A 57 -26.86 -10.72 13.33
N LEU A 58 -26.45 -10.39 12.12
CA LEU A 58 -26.04 -9.04 11.71
C LEU A 58 -27.21 -8.21 11.15
N GLY A 59 -28.44 -8.71 11.28
CA GLY A 59 -29.65 -8.02 10.84
C GLY A 59 -29.89 -8.06 9.33
N LEU A 60 -29.23 -8.97 8.60
CA LEU A 60 -29.48 -9.17 7.17
C LEU A 60 -30.54 -10.23 6.92
N GLU A 61 -31.16 -10.18 5.73
CA GLU A 61 -32.09 -11.20 5.24
C GLU A 61 -31.43 -12.02 4.12
N PRO A 62 -30.71 -13.11 4.45
CA PRO A 62 -30.04 -13.95 3.45
C PRO A 62 -31.02 -14.83 2.67
N GLN A 63 -30.74 -15.03 1.39
CA GLN A 63 -31.43 -15.91 0.45
C GLN A 63 -30.41 -16.84 -0.21
N GLN A 64 -30.72 -18.14 -0.29
CA GLN A 64 -29.88 -19.09 -1.01
C GLN A 64 -30.03 -18.91 -2.52
N VAL A 65 -28.90 -18.95 -3.23
CA VAL A 65 -28.82 -18.83 -4.69
C VAL A 65 -27.88 -19.89 -5.26
N THR A 66 -27.97 -20.12 -6.57
CA THR A 66 -26.92 -20.84 -7.31
C THR A 66 -25.89 -19.83 -7.79
N SER A 67 -24.65 -19.97 -7.33
CA SER A 67 -23.50 -19.14 -7.72
C SER A 67 -22.58 -19.87 -8.69
N ARG A 68 -21.61 -19.17 -9.29
CA ARG A 68 -20.53 -19.78 -10.08
C ARG A 68 -19.17 -19.53 -9.42
N ASN A 69 -18.31 -20.54 -9.38
CA ASN A 69 -16.95 -20.41 -8.85
C ASN A 69 -15.98 -19.80 -9.89
N ALA A 70 -14.73 -19.56 -9.50
CA ALA A 70 -13.68 -19.01 -10.37
C ALA A 70 -13.37 -19.83 -11.64
N LYS A 71 -13.87 -21.07 -11.73
CA LYS A 71 -13.77 -21.96 -12.90
C LYS A 71 -15.06 -22.03 -13.73
N GLY A 72 -16.08 -21.23 -13.37
CA GLY A 72 -17.38 -21.18 -14.04
C GLY A 72 -18.36 -22.29 -13.63
N GLU A 73 -18.02 -23.12 -12.64
CA GLU A 73 -18.87 -24.23 -12.19
C GLU A 73 -19.96 -23.75 -11.21
N GLU A 74 -21.14 -24.36 -11.28
CA GLU A 74 -22.24 -24.09 -10.35
C GLU A 74 -21.93 -24.57 -8.93
N VAL A 75 -22.15 -23.70 -7.95
CA VAL A 75 -21.92 -23.92 -6.53
C VAL A 75 -23.04 -23.29 -5.69
N PRO A 76 -23.30 -23.77 -4.46
CA PRO A 76 -24.22 -23.10 -3.54
C PRO A 76 -23.73 -21.68 -3.23
N GLY A 77 -24.67 -20.76 -3.04
CA GLY A 77 -24.37 -19.39 -2.62
C GLY A 77 -25.47 -18.78 -1.76
N ILE A 78 -25.16 -17.64 -1.15
CA ILE A 78 -26.10 -16.81 -0.38
C ILE A 78 -25.97 -15.37 -0.86
N GLU A 79 -27.11 -14.70 -1.01
CA GLU A 79 -27.22 -13.27 -1.23
C GLU A 79 -27.97 -12.61 -0.08
N ALA A 80 -27.54 -11.43 0.37
CA ALA A 80 -28.26 -10.67 1.40
C ALA A 80 -28.20 -9.16 1.13
N THR A 81 -29.32 -8.45 1.30
CA THR A 81 -29.36 -7.00 1.05
C THR A 81 -28.82 -6.22 2.26
N MET A 82 -27.84 -5.35 2.05
CA MET A 82 -27.16 -4.52 3.04
C MET A 82 -27.75 -3.10 3.08
N PRO A 83 -27.90 -2.49 4.28
CA PRO A 83 -28.28 -1.09 4.41
C PRO A 83 -27.24 -0.12 3.83
N ARG A 84 -27.71 0.88 3.07
CA ARG A 84 -26.86 1.89 2.42
C ARG A 84 -25.93 2.68 3.34
N ARG A 85 -26.33 2.88 4.61
CA ARG A 85 -25.55 3.61 5.62
C ARG A 85 -24.33 2.83 6.13
N GLU A 86 -24.24 1.54 5.82
CA GLU A 86 -23.21 0.61 6.33
C GLU A 86 -22.17 0.30 5.23
N TRP A 87 -22.19 1.07 4.15
CA TRP A 87 -21.20 1.02 3.07
C TRP A 87 -19.82 1.52 3.59
N GLY A 88 -18.75 0.79 3.26
CA GLY A 88 -17.37 1.13 3.65
C GLY A 88 -16.94 0.54 5.00
N GLN A 89 -16.98 1.33 6.07
CA GLN A 89 -16.38 1.02 7.39
C GLN A 89 -16.96 -0.23 8.07
N ASP A 90 -18.25 -0.52 7.85
CA ASP A 90 -18.96 -1.65 8.46
C ASP A 90 -18.93 -2.93 7.61
N LEU A 91 -18.48 -2.86 6.35
CA LEU A 91 -18.45 -4.00 5.43
C LEU A 91 -17.60 -5.16 5.96
N PHE A 92 -16.48 -4.82 6.61
CA PHE A 92 -15.57 -5.79 7.21
C PHE A 92 -16.25 -6.67 8.26
N ARG A 93 -17.30 -6.18 8.95
CA ARG A 93 -18.02 -6.96 9.96
C ARG A 93 -18.79 -8.14 9.36
N TYR A 94 -19.37 -7.95 8.17
CA TYR A 94 -20.09 -9.01 7.44
C TYR A 94 -19.13 -10.05 6.90
N VAL A 95 -18.02 -9.59 6.30
CA VAL A 95 -16.96 -10.47 5.82
C VAL A 95 -16.37 -11.27 6.98
N ALA A 96 -16.01 -10.63 8.09
CA ALA A 96 -15.46 -11.29 9.27
C ALA A 96 -16.41 -12.35 9.86
N ALA A 97 -17.72 -12.11 9.84
CA ALA A 97 -18.73 -13.04 10.36
C ALA A 97 -18.89 -14.31 9.53
N VAL A 98 -18.51 -14.32 8.24
CA VAL A 98 -18.65 -15.51 7.37
C VAL A 98 -17.31 -16.09 6.90
N ASN A 99 -16.23 -15.31 6.89
CA ASN A 99 -14.94 -15.73 6.34
C ASN A 99 -14.25 -16.84 7.15
N HIS A 100 -14.61 -17.00 8.43
CA HIS A 100 -14.10 -18.08 9.27
C HIS A 100 -14.95 -19.37 9.15
N LEU A 101 -16.08 -19.33 8.43
CA LEU A 101 -16.95 -20.48 8.28
C LEU A 101 -16.35 -21.49 7.28
N PRO A 102 -16.41 -22.79 7.59
CA PRO A 102 -15.87 -23.82 6.74
C PRO A 102 -16.55 -23.82 5.37
N ARG A 103 -15.76 -24.09 4.34
CA ARG A 103 -16.21 -24.27 2.94
C ARG A 103 -16.78 -23.02 2.27
N VAL A 104 -16.54 -21.84 2.81
CA VAL A 104 -16.69 -20.58 2.08
C VAL A 104 -15.53 -20.45 1.07
N ALA A 105 -15.86 -20.37 -0.22
CA ALA A 105 -14.85 -20.28 -1.29
C ALA A 105 -14.57 -18.84 -1.70
N GLN A 106 -15.61 -18.01 -1.73
CA GLN A 106 -15.51 -16.62 -2.13
C GLN A 106 -16.51 -15.78 -1.35
N VAL A 107 -16.02 -14.69 -0.78
CA VAL A 107 -16.85 -13.61 -0.25
C VAL A 107 -16.68 -12.45 -1.22
N VAL A 108 -17.75 -12.03 -1.88
CA VAL A 108 -17.73 -10.84 -2.74
C VAL A 108 -18.46 -9.74 -1.99
N PRO A 109 -17.75 -8.88 -1.25
CA PRO A 109 -18.31 -7.61 -0.89
C PRO A 109 -18.49 -6.81 -2.18
N SER A 110 -19.70 -6.30 -2.41
CA SER A 110 -19.97 -5.32 -3.46
C SER A 110 -19.24 -4.01 -3.12
N LEU A 111 -17.94 -3.97 -3.37
CA LEU A 111 -17.09 -2.80 -3.22
C LEU A 111 -17.18 -1.98 -4.50
N ASN A 112 -18.14 -1.06 -4.53
CA ASN A 112 -17.93 0.19 -5.26
C ASN A 112 -18.95 1.23 -4.74
N GLU A 113 -18.47 2.40 -4.29
CA GLU A 113 -19.34 3.58 -4.15
C GLU A 113 -20.08 3.88 -5.48
N GLN A 114 -19.61 3.28 -6.60
CA GLN A 114 -20.24 3.33 -7.92
C GLN A 114 -20.27 1.99 -8.74
N GLY A 115 -20.98 0.92 -8.34
CA GLY A 115 -20.94 -0.38 -9.08
C GLY A 115 -22.19 -0.83 -9.87
N ILE A 116 -22.00 -1.35 -11.10
CA ILE A 116 -22.93 -2.07 -12.03
C ILE A 116 -22.71 -3.60 -11.92
N PRO A 117 -23.72 -4.46 -12.14
CA PRO A 117 -23.59 -5.93 -12.09
C PRO A 117 -22.55 -6.54 -13.05
N LEU A 118 -21.75 -7.51 -12.55
CA LEU A 118 -20.64 -8.22 -13.22
C LEU A 118 -21.09 -9.30 -14.23
N ASP A 119 -22.27 -9.90 -14.05
CA ASP A 119 -22.80 -10.99 -14.87
C ASP A 119 -23.29 -10.53 -16.25
N ARG A 120 -23.81 -9.30 -16.34
CA ARG A 120 -24.26 -8.71 -17.62
C ARG A 120 -23.16 -8.06 -18.46
N ILE A 121 -21.95 -7.91 -17.91
CA ILE A 121 -20.83 -7.23 -18.58
C ILE A 121 -19.98 -8.21 -19.39
N GLN A 122 -19.95 -9.49 -19.01
CA GLN A 122 -19.32 -10.55 -19.83
C GLN A 122 -20.03 -10.72 -21.19
N GLU A 123 -21.28 -10.26 -21.30
CA GLU A 123 -22.07 -10.26 -22.53
C GLU A 123 -21.86 -9.02 -23.40
N LEU A 124 -21.15 -7.99 -22.92
CA LEU A 124 -20.87 -6.78 -23.70
C LEU A 124 -19.75 -7.05 -24.73
N ASN A 125 -20.14 -7.11 -26.00
CA ASN A 125 -19.24 -7.19 -27.15
C ASN A 125 -18.34 -5.92 -27.20
N LEU A 126 -17.08 -6.07 -27.63
CA LEU A 126 -16.12 -4.96 -27.83
C LEU A 126 -16.69 -3.79 -28.66
N GLN A 127 -17.65 -4.06 -29.55
CA GLN A 127 -18.38 -3.08 -30.35
C GLN A 127 -19.38 -2.24 -29.52
N ASP A 128 -20.01 -2.83 -28.51
CA ASP A 128 -20.96 -2.14 -27.62
C ASP A 128 -20.23 -1.21 -26.64
N VAL A 129 -19.01 -1.59 -26.25
CA VAL A 129 -18.08 -0.76 -25.47
C VAL A 129 -17.68 0.49 -26.28
N GLY A 130 -17.45 0.33 -27.59
CA GLY A 130 -17.19 1.46 -28.49
C GLY A 130 -18.34 2.47 -28.50
N ILE A 131 -19.59 2.00 -28.53
CA ILE A 131 -20.79 2.86 -28.53
C ILE A 131 -20.98 3.57 -27.19
N VAL A 132 -20.76 2.87 -26.05
CA VAL A 132 -20.84 3.48 -24.70
C VAL A 132 -19.73 4.52 -24.49
N VAL A 133 -18.52 4.26 -24.96
CA VAL A 133 -17.39 5.21 -24.91
C VAL A 133 -17.65 6.41 -25.83
N ILE A 134 -18.18 6.21 -27.04
CA ILE A 134 -18.58 7.29 -27.96
C ILE A 134 -19.72 8.14 -27.37
N ALA A 135 -20.71 7.52 -26.72
CA ALA A 135 -21.79 8.22 -26.03
C ALA A 135 -21.30 8.97 -24.77
N ALA A 136 -20.27 8.46 -24.09
CA ALA A 136 -19.64 9.12 -22.95
C ALA A 136 -18.77 10.33 -23.31
N LEU A 137 -18.18 10.35 -24.51
CA LEU A 137 -17.50 11.52 -25.07
C LEU A 137 -18.46 12.71 -25.32
N LEU A 138 -19.78 12.49 -25.34
CA LEU A 138 -20.81 13.53 -25.42
C LEU A 138 -21.16 14.17 -24.04
N GLY A 139 -20.31 13.95 -23.02
CA GLY A 139 -20.19 14.79 -21.83
C GLY A 139 -20.95 14.34 -20.59
N GLY A 140 -22.17 13.80 -20.74
CA GLY A 140 -23.02 13.41 -19.60
C GLY A 140 -22.71 12.04 -18.98
N PHE A 141 -22.06 11.13 -19.71
CA PHE A 141 -21.96 9.70 -19.34
C PHE A 141 -20.54 9.21 -19.02
N ARG A 142 -19.56 10.12 -18.89
CA ARG A 142 -18.15 9.79 -18.61
C ARG A 142 -17.94 8.89 -17.39
N LYS A 143 -18.67 9.12 -16.28
CA LYS A 143 -18.59 8.30 -15.07
C LYS A 143 -19.13 6.88 -15.29
N MET A 144 -20.14 6.72 -16.14
CA MET A 144 -20.67 5.40 -16.48
C MET A 144 -19.71 4.62 -17.38
N ALA A 145 -19.10 5.27 -18.38
CA ALA A 145 -18.04 4.64 -19.17
C ALA A 145 -16.83 4.26 -18.31
N ALA A 146 -16.45 5.13 -17.36
CA ALA A 146 -15.41 4.82 -16.36
C ALA A 146 -15.77 3.54 -15.58
N ASN A 147 -17.01 3.39 -15.10
CA ASN A 147 -17.45 2.19 -14.39
C ASN A 147 -17.42 0.92 -15.27
N VAL A 148 -17.83 0.99 -16.54
CA VAL A 148 -17.75 -0.15 -17.46
C VAL A 148 -16.31 -0.57 -17.71
N LEU A 149 -15.43 0.40 -17.97
CA LEU A 149 -14.00 0.14 -18.20
C LEU A 149 -13.30 -0.38 -16.94
N TRP A 150 -13.72 0.09 -15.77
CA TRP A 150 -13.23 -0.41 -14.49
C TRP A 150 -13.58 -1.89 -14.28
N LEU A 151 -14.83 -2.28 -14.59
CA LEU A 151 -15.26 -3.67 -14.51
C LEU A 151 -14.53 -4.56 -15.53
N GLN A 152 -14.22 -4.05 -16.71
CA GLN A 152 -13.34 -4.74 -17.64
C GLN A 152 -11.91 -4.89 -17.10
N SER A 153 -11.38 -3.89 -16.41
CA SER A 153 -10.07 -3.97 -15.78
C SER A 153 -10.04 -5.12 -14.75
N ASP A 154 -11.06 -5.18 -13.90
CA ASP A 154 -11.23 -6.23 -12.90
C ASP A 154 -11.38 -7.64 -13.53
N ALA A 155 -12.20 -7.78 -14.58
CA ALA A 155 -12.31 -9.03 -15.32
C ALA A 155 -10.98 -9.47 -15.97
N ASN A 156 -10.25 -8.54 -16.59
CA ASN A 156 -8.94 -8.84 -17.16
C ASN A 156 -7.92 -9.26 -16.09
N TRP A 157 -8.02 -8.71 -14.88
CA TRP A 157 -7.24 -9.16 -13.74
C TRP A 157 -7.56 -10.63 -13.40
N PHE A 158 -8.82 -10.99 -13.19
CA PHE A 158 -9.22 -12.36 -12.86
C PHE A 158 -8.81 -13.40 -13.92
N GLU A 159 -8.77 -12.99 -15.19
CA GLU A 159 -8.38 -13.86 -16.30
C GLU A 159 -6.86 -13.89 -16.57
N GLY A 160 -6.05 -13.31 -15.68
CA GLY A 160 -4.57 -13.31 -15.80
C GLY A 160 -4.02 -12.37 -16.87
N ARG A 161 -4.84 -11.49 -17.43
CA ARG A 161 -4.47 -10.53 -18.49
C ARG A 161 -4.03 -9.18 -17.90
N TYR A 162 -3.05 -9.23 -17.00
CA TYR A 162 -2.59 -8.08 -16.22
C TYR A 162 -2.10 -6.90 -17.08
N TYR A 163 -1.52 -7.17 -18.25
CA TYR A 163 -1.07 -6.14 -19.19
C TYR A 163 -2.20 -5.23 -19.71
N ARG A 164 -3.46 -5.60 -19.53
CA ARG A 164 -4.64 -4.82 -19.94
C ARG A 164 -5.19 -3.92 -18.83
N THR A 165 -4.84 -4.16 -17.57
CA THR A 165 -5.46 -3.44 -16.44
C THR A 165 -4.97 -2.00 -16.35
N VAL A 166 -3.66 -1.77 -16.55
CA VAL A 166 -3.09 -0.41 -16.47
C VAL A 166 -3.61 0.56 -17.55
N PRO A 167 -3.67 0.20 -18.85
CA PRO A 167 -4.30 1.07 -19.84
C PRO A 167 -5.76 1.39 -19.54
N LEU A 168 -6.53 0.42 -19.03
CA LEU A 168 -7.92 0.62 -18.63
C LEU A 168 -8.01 1.56 -17.42
N GLY A 169 -7.20 1.36 -16.39
CA GLY A 169 -7.12 2.24 -15.23
C GLY A 169 -6.81 3.70 -15.60
N ARG A 170 -5.84 3.93 -16.50
CA ARG A 170 -5.51 5.27 -17.02
C ARG A 170 -6.70 5.92 -17.77
N LEU A 171 -7.46 5.12 -18.52
CA LEU A 171 -8.64 5.62 -19.21
C LEU A 171 -9.79 5.93 -18.24
N VAL A 172 -9.98 5.09 -17.22
CA VAL A 172 -10.95 5.31 -16.14
C VAL A 172 -10.66 6.62 -15.42
N THR A 173 -9.41 6.87 -15.02
CA THR A 173 -9.04 8.12 -14.33
C THR A 173 -9.10 9.36 -15.23
N THR A 174 -8.96 9.19 -16.54
CA THR A 174 -9.21 10.27 -17.52
C THR A 174 -10.70 10.63 -17.59
N LEU A 175 -11.59 9.63 -17.51
CA LEU A 175 -13.03 9.80 -17.64
C LEU A 175 -13.71 10.25 -16.33
N ASP A 176 -13.30 9.67 -15.21
CA ASP A 176 -13.71 10.08 -13.86
C ASP A 176 -12.48 10.24 -12.95
N PRO A 177 -11.86 11.44 -12.91
CA PRO A 177 -10.66 11.66 -12.11
C PRO A 177 -10.93 11.59 -10.60
N GLN A 178 -12.19 11.59 -10.16
CA GLN A 178 -12.56 11.40 -8.75
C GLN A 178 -12.66 9.92 -8.36
N PHE A 179 -12.40 8.99 -9.28
CA PHE A 179 -12.43 7.56 -9.03
C PHE A 179 -11.15 7.11 -8.31
N VAL A 180 -11.18 7.21 -6.98
CA VAL A 180 -10.05 6.94 -6.08
C VAL A 180 -9.44 5.55 -6.31
N GLU A 181 -10.26 4.51 -6.39
CA GLU A 181 -9.79 3.13 -6.53
C GLU A 181 -9.05 2.90 -7.85
N ALA A 182 -9.45 3.58 -8.93
CA ALA A 182 -8.75 3.50 -10.20
C ALA A 182 -7.34 4.08 -10.10
N TRP A 183 -7.12 5.13 -9.28
CA TRP A 183 -5.78 5.66 -9.00
C TRP A 183 -4.95 4.67 -8.17
N THR A 184 -5.50 4.17 -7.07
CA THR A 184 -4.74 3.35 -6.11
C THR A 184 -4.42 1.98 -6.67
N VAL A 185 -5.39 1.27 -7.27
CA VAL A 185 -5.17 -0.08 -7.81
C VAL A 185 -4.30 -0.07 -9.06
N THR A 186 -4.37 0.98 -9.88
CA THR A 186 -3.46 1.10 -11.04
C THR A 186 -2.02 1.37 -10.57
N CYS A 187 -1.83 2.21 -9.55
CA CYS A 187 -0.53 2.37 -8.89
C CYS A 187 -0.01 1.02 -8.37
N TRP A 188 -0.86 0.28 -7.66
CA TRP A 188 -0.54 -1.06 -7.18
C TRP A 188 -0.14 -2.01 -8.32
N HIS A 189 -0.91 -2.07 -9.42
CA HIS A 189 -0.56 -2.91 -10.57
C HIS A 189 0.78 -2.56 -11.19
N LEU A 190 1.10 -1.27 -11.32
CA LEU A 190 2.40 -0.80 -11.78
C LEU A 190 3.51 -1.24 -10.82
N ALA A 191 3.36 -0.94 -9.53
CA ALA A 191 4.40 -1.13 -8.52
C ALA A 191 4.60 -2.59 -8.06
N TYR A 192 3.59 -3.45 -8.19
CA TYR A 192 3.64 -4.83 -7.73
C TYR A 192 3.74 -5.80 -8.90
N ASN A 193 2.78 -5.76 -9.82
CA ASN A 193 2.65 -6.79 -10.85
C ASN A 193 3.57 -6.49 -12.02
N MET A 194 3.45 -5.31 -12.63
CA MET A 194 4.30 -4.95 -13.76
C MET A 194 5.78 -4.90 -13.36
N SER A 195 6.09 -4.42 -12.16
CA SER A 195 7.47 -4.43 -11.67
C SER A 195 8.10 -5.83 -11.63
N VAL A 196 7.32 -6.89 -11.35
CA VAL A 196 7.84 -8.26 -11.23
C VAL A 196 8.04 -8.92 -12.60
N GLU A 197 7.32 -8.45 -13.62
CA GLU A 197 7.43 -8.92 -15.00
C GLU A 197 8.65 -8.30 -15.73
N GLU A 198 9.23 -7.25 -15.17
CA GLU A 198 10.40 -6.58 -15.75
C GLU A 198 11.64 -7.48 -15.69
N LYS A 199 12.41 -7.48 -16.78
CA LYS A 199 13.60 -8.35 -16.92
C LYS A 199 14.82 -7.83 -16.19
N SER A 200 14.77 -6.58 -15.72
CA SER A 200 15.87 -5.93 -15.02
C SER A 200 15.38 -5.20 -13.77
N PRO A 201 16.25 -5.10 -12.75
CA PRO A 201 15.99 -4.26 -11.57
C PRO A 201 15.60 -2.83 -11.92
N ASP A 202 16.28 -2.22 -12.90
CA ASP A 202 16.02 -0.85 -13.35
C ASP A 202 14.63 -0.72 -13.99
N GLY A 203 14.20 -1.73 -14.77
CA GLY A 203 12.85 -1.76 -15.32
C GLY A 203 11.80 -1.87 -14.23
N ALA A 204 12.01 -2.78 -13.27
CA ALA A 204 11.12 -2.96 -12.12
C ALA A 204 10.98 -1.65 -11.31
N ALA A 205 12.10 -0.97 -11.12
CA ALA A 205 12.18 0.29 -10.41
C ALA A 205 11.44 1.43 -11.14
N GLU A 206 11.54 1.48 -12.46
CA GLU A 206 10.80 2.44 -13.29
C GLU A 206 9.29 2.20 -13.19
N ARG A 207 8.83 0.94 -13.17
CA ARG A 207 7.39 0.63 -12.97
C ARG A 207 6.88 1.07 -11.61
N ILE A 208 7.66 0.90 -10.55
CA ILE A 208 7.30 1.38 -9.22
C ILE A 208 7.19 2.91 -9.22
N ARG A 209 8.15 3.62 -9.84
CA ARG A 209 8.11 5.07 -9.99
C ARG A 209 6.88 5.54 -10.77
N GLU A 210 6.58 4.87 -11.89
CA GLU A 210 5.43 5.16 -12.73
C GLU A 210 4.12 5.00 -11.94
N GLY A 211 4.02 3.99 -11.08
CA GLY A 211 2.89 3.79 -10.17
C GLY A 211 2.72 4.94 -9.18
N ILE A 212 3.79 5.31 -8.47
CA ILE A 212 3.77 6.44 -7.52
C ILE A 212 3.36 7.74 -8.22
N GLN A 213 3.99 8.06 -9.35
CA GLN A 213 3.67 9.27 -10.13
C GLN A 213 2.22 9.27 -10.63
N PHE A 214 1.68 8.09 -10.99
CA PHE A 214 0.29 7.96 -11.37
C PHE A 214 -0.65 8.25 -10.20
N ALA A 215 -0.39 7.70 -9.01
CA ALA A 215 -1.17 8.00 -7.81
C ALA A 215 -1.06 9.49 -7.41
N GLU A 216 0.14 10.08 -7.46
CA GLU A 216 0.36 11.50 -7.18
C GLU A 216 -0.46 12.42 -8.11
N ALA A 217 -0.58 12.06 -9.39
CA ALA A 217 -1.41 12.79 -10.35
C ALA A 217 -2.92 12.76 -10.01
N GLY A 218 -3.37 11.80 -9.20
CA GLY A 218 -4.74 11.71 -8.69
C GLY A 218 -5.04 12.61 -7.50
N LEU A 219 -4.01 13.08 -6.77
CA LEU A 219 -4.17 13.87 -5.55
C LEU A 219 -4.93 15.20 -5.76
N PRO A 220 -4.68 16.01 -6.81
CA PRO A 220 -5.42 17.25 -7.03
C PRO A 220 -6.93 17.07 -7.18
N TRP A 221 -7.37 15.87 -7.57
CA TRP A 221 -8.79 15.53 -7.77
C TRP A 221 -9.44 14.90 -6.53
N ASN A 222 -8.62 14.38 -5.61
CA ASN A 222 -9.04 13.54 -4.49
C ASN A 222 -8.32 13.94 -3.20
N SER A 223 -8.04 15.23 -3.01
CA SER A 223 -7.12 15.73 -1.99
C SER A 223 -7.56 15.46 -0.55
N THR A 224 -8.83 15.09 -0.33
CA THR A 224 -9.41 14.78 0.98
C THR A 224 -9.60 13.27 1.22
N ARG A 225 -9.11 12.42 0.30
CA ARG A 225 -9.26 10.96 0.36
C ARG A 225 -7.92 10.37 0.82
N TYR A 226 -7.94 9.64 1.93
CA TYR A 226 -6.73 9.09 2.54
C TYR A 226 -6.07 8.01 1.67
N GLU A 227 -6.86 7.32 0.85
CA GLU A 227 -6.51 6.10 0.15
C GLU A 227 -5.32 6.30 -0.81
N ILE A 228 -5.28 7.44 -1.53
CA ILE A 228 -4.19 7.73 -2.46
C ILE A 228 -2.89 8.04 -1.71
N TYR A 229 -2.96 8.82 -0.63
CA TYR A 229 -1.79 9.06 0.23
C TYR A 229 -1.29 7.76 0.86
N GLN A 230 -2.22 6.89 1.31
CA GLN A 230 -1.91 5.60 1.89
C GLN A 230 -1.28 4.65 0.87
N GLU A 231 -1.75 4.61 -0.37
CA GLU A 231 -1.18 3.77 -1.42
C GLU A 231 0.24 4.22 -1.79
N ILE A 232 0.47 5.54 -1.91
CA ILE A 232 1.81 6.09 -2.15
C ILE A 232 2.74 5.75 -0.98
N GLY A 233 2.28 6.01 0.26
CA GLY A 233 3.06 5.73 1.47
C GLY A 233 3.39 4.25 1.63
N TRP A 234 2.42 3.36 1.37
CA TRP A 234 2.62 1.91 1.40
C TRP A 234 3.60 1.45 0.31
N THR A 235 3.50 2.00 -0.90
CA THR A 235 4.43 1.68 -1.98
C THR A 235 5.87 2.09 -1.62
N TYR A 236 6.06 3.26 -1.00
CA TYR A 236 7.36 3.66 -0.46
C TYR A 236 7.84 2.70 0.64
N TYR A 237 6.96 2.28 1.54
CA TYR A 237 7.28 1.38 2.66
C TYR A 237 7.72 0.00 2.16
N ASP A 238 6.93 -0.63 1.30
CA ASP A 238 7.07 -2.05 0.98
C ASP A 238 7.94 -2.26 -0.27
N LYS A 239 7.69 -1.51 -1.34
CA LYS A 239 8.44 -1.67 -2.59
C LYS A 239 9.80 -1.01 -2.53
N LEU A 240 9.88 0.22 -2.02
CA LEU A 240 11.12 0.98 -2.01
C LEU A 240 11.86 0.90 -0.67
N GLN A 241 11.19 0.52 0.42
CA GLN A 241 11.72 0.63 1.78
C GLN A 241 12.35 2.00 2.08
N ASN A 242 11.80 3.05 1.47
CA ASN A 242 12.07 4.42 1.89
C ASN A 242 11.04 4.76 2.96
N TYR A 243 11.39 4.42 4.20
CA TYR A 243 10.46 4.53 5.31
C TYR A 243 10.20 6.00 5.70
N ALA A 244 11.14 6.90 5.45
CA ALA A 244 10.95 8.33 5.67
C ALA A 244 9.85 8.89 4.76
N ARG A 245 9.95 8.64 3.44
CA ARG A 245 8.91 8.99 2.47
C ARG A 245 7.59 8.30 2.75
N ALA A 246 7.63 7.04 3.17
CA ALA A 246 6.43 6.32 3.61
C ALA A 246 5.74 7.06 4.75
N ALA A 247 6.47 7.42 5.81
CA ALA A 247 5.94 8.14 6.96
C ALA A 247 5.40 9.53 6.57
N GLU A 248 6.06 10.26 5.65
CA GLU A 248 5.56 11.54 5.12
C GLU A 248 4.17 11.39 4.49
N TYR A 249 4.00 10.43 3.58
CA TYR A 249 2.72 10.23 2.89
C TYR A 249 1.64 9.66 3.82
N LEU A 250 2.00 8.74 4.70
CA LEU A 250 1.06 8.20 5.69
C LEU A 250 0.59 9.28 6.69
N LYS A 251 1.46 10.23 7.07
CA LYS A 251 1.05 11.38 7.89
C LYS A 251 0.02 12.26 7.17
N LYS A 252 0.17 12.47 5.85
CA LYS A 252 -0.86 13.18 5.06
C LYS A 252 -2.16 12.38 5.01
N ALA A 253 -2.10 11.05 4.92
CA ALA A 253 -3.29 10.20 4.91
C ALA A 253 -4.14 10.37 6.18
N ILE A 254 -3.51 10.48 7.35
CA ILE A 254 -4.23 10.61 8.63
C ILE A 254 -4.85 12.00 8.88
N GLU A 255 -4.55 13.00 8.04
CA GLU A 255 -5.21 14.32 8.05
C GLU A 255 -6.67 14.24 7.56
N HIS A 256 -7.09 13.08 7.03
CA HIS A 256 -8.42 12.80 6.50
C HIS A 256 -9.09 11.65 7.26
N PRO A 257 -10.42 11.42 7.17
CA PRO A 257 -11.05 10.25 7.78
C PRO A 257 -10.42 8.94 7.28
N HIS A 258 -9.92 8.10 8.18
CA HIS A 258 -9.08 6.95 7.84
C HIS A 258 -9.28 5.75 8.80
N PRO A 259 -8.89 4.53 8.40
CA PRO A 259 -8.94 3.33 9.24
C PRO A 259 -7.84 3.30 10.30
N THR A 260 -8.03 2.45 11.30
CA THR A 260 -7.24 2.44 12.54
C THR A 260 -5.76 2.07 12.40
N PHE A 261 -5.37 1.47 11.28
CA PHE A 261 -4.02 0.94 11.12
C PHE A 261 -2.99 1.98 10.63
N LEU A 262 -3.41 3.19 10.21
CA LEU A 262 -2.48 4.14 9.60
C LEU A 262 -1.49 4.75 10.59
N GLU A 263 -1.91 5.08 11.80
CA GLU A 263 -0.98 5.54 12.84
C GLU A 263 0.08 4.48 13.14
N ARG A 264 -0.34 3.21 13.15
CA ARG A 264 0.57 2.08 13.32
C ARG A 264 1.53 1.91 12.14
N ALA A 265 1.06 2.11 10.91
CA ALA A 265 1.92 2.07 9.74
C ALA A 265 3.00 3.17 9.78
N ILE A 266 2.66 4.36 10.28
CA ILE A 266 3.64 5.44 10.53
C ILE A 266 4.67 4.98 11.58
N ALA A 267 4.21 4.39 12.69
CA ALA A 267 5.11 3.89 13.74
C ALA A 267 6.09 2.84 13.21
N HIS A 268 5.61 1.86 12.44
CA HIS A 268 6.45 0.85 11.79
C HIS A 268 7.48 1.45 10.83
N ALA A 269 7.13 2.52 10.11
CA ALA A 269 8.10 3.19 9.25
C ALA A 269 9.28 3.72 10.08
N TYR A 270 9.02 4.40 11.21
CA TYR A 270 10.07 4.91 12.08
C TYR A 270 10.90 3.80 12.76
N GLU A 271 10.29 2.67 13.13
CA GLU A 271 11.05 1.50 13.62
C GLU A 271 12.13 1.04 12.64
N ARG A 272 11.85 1.10 11.34
CA ARG A 272 12.74 0.61 10.30
C ARG A 272 13.91 1.56 10.02
N ILE A 273 13.76 2.85 10.33
CA ILE A 273 14.80 3.90 10.28
C ILE A 273 15.27 4.29 11.69
N PRO A 274 15.47 3.26 12.53
CA PRO A 274 15.36 3.23 14.01
C PRO A 274 15.20 4.58 14.71
N ASP A 275 14.15 5.34 14.38
CA ASP A 275 13.73 6.53 15.13
C ASP A 275 12.76 6.09 16.21
N ILE A 276 13.35 5.63 17.32
CA ILE A 276 12.64 4.93 18.38
C ILE A 276 11.62 5.84 19.07
N GLU A 277 11.94 7.11 19.21
CA GLU A 277 11.05 8.09 19.82
C GLU A 277 9.83 8.38 18.95
N SER A 278 10.03 8.61 17.65
CA SER A 278 8.91 8.78 16.71
C SER A 278 8.05 7.52 16.63
N ALA A 279 8.66 6.33 16.62
CA ALA A 279 7.93 5.07 16.62
C ALA A 279 7.02 4.95 17.86
N LEU A 280 7.58 5.14 19.07
CA LEU A 280 6.82 5.10 20.32
C LEU A 280 5.73 6.17 20.36
N PHE A 281 6.01 7.38 19.88
CA PHE A 281 5.01 8.45 19.78
C PHE A 281 3.80 7.99 18.97
N TRP A 282 4.01 7.47 17.76
CA TRP A 282 2.91 7.07 16.88
C TRP A 282 2.13 5.86 17.39
N TYR A 283 2.79 4.89 18.03
CA TYR A 283 2.08 3.81 18.73
C TYR A 283 1.20 4.33 19.87
N ASN A 284 1.68 5.30 20.65
CA ASN A 284 0.88 5.91 21.71
C ASN A 284 -0.29 6.73 21.16
N VAL A 285 -0.11 7.41 20.02
CA VAL A 285 -1.23 8.07 19.32
C VAL A 285 -2.29 7.04 18.92
N SER A 286 -1.89 5.91 18.32
CA SER A 286 -2.81 4.81 17.96
C SER A 286 -3.58 4.29 19.18
N LEU A 287 -2.87 3.97 20.27
CA LEU A 287 -3.48 3.47 21.51
C LEU A 287 -4.43 4.49 22.15
N LYS A 288 -4.08 5.78 22.16
CA LYS A 288 -4.93 6.83 22.70
C LYS A 288 -6.23 6.95 21.91
N LYS A 289 -6.19 6.75 20.60
CA LYS A 289 -7.34 6.89 19.71
C LYS A 289 -8.26 5.67 19.73
N TYR A 290 -7.71 4.45 19.76
CA TYR A 290 -8.49 3.22 19.61
C TYR A 290 -8.60 2.36 20.87
N GLY A 291 -7.75 2.59 21.86
CA GLY A 291 -7.72 1.82 23.10
C GLY A 291 -6.97 0.49 22.98
N THR A 292 -6.53 -0.04 24.12
CA THR A 292 -5.67 -1.22 24.20
C THR A 292 -6.34 -2.53 23.75
N GLN A 293 -7.67 -2.63 23.88
CA GLN A 293 -8.43 -3.82 23.45
C GLN A 293 -8.54 -3.92 21.93
N HIS A 294 -8.47 -2.79 21.21
CA HIS A 294 -8.66 -2.73 19.77
C HIS A 294 -7.36 -2.59 18.97
N ASP A 295 -6.22 -2.39 19.64
CA ASP A 295 -4.90 -2.35 19.02
C ASP A 295 -3.82 -3.08 19.84
N PRO A 296 -3.90 -4.41 19.96
CA PRO A 296 -2.91 -5.21 20.70
C PRO A 296 -1.51 -5.18 20.06
N VAL A 297 -1.41 -4.86 18.77
CA VAL A 297 -0.13 -4.74 18.08
C VAL A 297 0.68 -3.58 18.65
N SER A 298 0.06 -2.41 18.81
CA SER A 298 0.73 -1.25 19.40
C SER A 298 1.13 -1.49 20.87
N VAL A 299 0.33 -2.24 21.64
CA VAL A 299 0.70 -2.64 23.01
C VAL A 299 1.98 -3.48 23.01
N GLY A 300 2.04 -4.50 22.14
CA GLY A 300 3.20 -5.36 22.00
C GLY A 300 4.44 -4.58 21.55
N ALA A 301 4.28 -3.74 20.53
CA ALA A 301 5.37 -2.95 19.97
C ALA A 301 5.95 -1.96 20.99
N ILE A 302 5.10 -1.22 21.71
CA ILE A 302 5.56 -0.30 22.78
C ILE A 302 6.38 -1.06 23.82
N LYS A 303 5.89 -2.22 24.27
CA LYS A 303 6.61 -3.03 25.26
C LYS A 303 7.97 -3.45 24.72
N THR A 304 8.01 -4.08 23.54
CA THR A 304 9.26 -4.55 22.94
C THR A 304 10.24 -3.42 22.70
N ILE A 305 9.78 -2.28 22.18
CA ILE A 305 10.63 -1.13 21.91
C ILE A 305 11.17 -0.50 23.18
N SER A 306 10.30 -0.29 24.17
CA SER A 306 10.69 0.33 25.44
C SER A 306 11.71 -0.54 26.19
N GLU A 307 11.56 -1.85 26.14
CA GLU A 307 12.46 -2.78 26.82
C GLU A 307 13.80 -2.96 26.08
N ARG A 308 13.79 -3.01 24.73
CA ARG A 308 14.94 -3.50 23.96
C ARG A 308 15.68 -2.46 23.12
N TYR A 309 15.07 -1.30 22.86
CA TYR A 309 15.65 -0.27 21.98
C TYR A 309 15.75 1.10 22.65
N LEU A 310 14.77 1.47 23.48
CA LEU A 310 14.74 2.78 24.13
C LEU A 310 16.00 3.09 24.95
N PRO A 311 16.58 2.18 25.76
CA PRO A 311 17.78 2.51 26.52
C PRO A 311 19.01 2.79 25.63
N ALA A 312 19.12 2.13 24.48
CA ALA A 312 20.17 2.43 23.50
C ALA A 312 19.90 3.75 22.77
N TRP A 313 18.63 4.03 22.47
CA TRP A 313 18.20 5.29 21.88
C TRP A 313 18.46 6.50 22.79
N GLU A 314 18.26 6.39 24.09
CA GLU A 314 18.57 7.44 25.05
C GLU A 314 20.07 7.79 25.05
N ALA A 315 20.94 6.78 25.15
CA ALA A 315 22.39 6.97 25.04
C ALA A 315 22.79 7.59 23.68
N TYR A 316 22.17 7.13 22.59
CA TYR A 316 22.37 7.68 21.26
C TYR A 316 21.99 9.17 21.18
N LYS A 317 20.83 9.55 21.74
CA LYS A 317 20.38 10.96 21.80
C LYS A 317 21.26 11.84 22.65
N GLU A 318 21.87 11.31 23.70
CA GLU A 318 22.87 12.02 24.53
C GLU A 318 24.21 12.17 23.78
N GLY A 319 24.43 11.39 22.72
CA GLY A 319 25.66 11.38 21.94
C GLY A 319 26.70 10.39 22.44
N ASP A 320 26.34 9.56 23.41
CA ASP A 320 27.14 8.41 23.85
C ASP A 320 26.91 7.23 22.90
N LEU A 321 27.54 7.33 21.73
CA LEU A 321 27.43 6.35 20.66
C LEU A 321 28.06 4.99 21.04
N ASP A 322 29.01 4.99 21.97
CA ASP A 322 29.64 3.76 22.47
C ASP A 322 28.70 2.99 23.40
N GLU A 323 28.06 3.69 24.34
CA GLU A 323 27.06 3.09 25.22
C GLU A 323 25.83 2.60 24.44
N ALA A 324 25.36 3.37 23.45
CA ALA A 324 24.28 2.96 22.56
C ALA A 324 24.60 1.64 21.84
N LEU A 325 25.80 1.53 21.27
CA LEU A 325 26.25 0.32 20.59
C LEU A 325 26.43 -0.86 21.55
N PHE A 326 26.94 -0.60 22.76
CA PHE A 326 27.09 -1.62 23.79
C PHE A 326 25.74 -2.22 24.19
N ARG A 327 24.73 -1.38 24.43
CA ARG A 327 23.37 -1.83 24.79
C ARG A 327 22.74 -2.68 23.71
N LEU A 328 22.80 -2.23 22.45
CA LEU A 328 22.26 -3.01 21.33
C LEU A 328 22.93 -4.38 21.20
N LYS A 329 24.26 -4.44 21.33
CA LYS A 329 24.99 -5.71 21.30
C LYS A 329 24.61 -6.61 22.47
N ARG A 330 24.57 -6.07 23.69
CA ARG A 330 24.18 -6.83 24.89
C ARG A 330 22.80 -7.46 24.73
N ASP A 331 21.84 -6.70 24.21
CA ASP A 331 20.43 -7.09 24.18
C ASP A 331 20.07 -7.96 22.96
N TRP A 332 20.73 -7.77 21.81
CA TRP A 332 20.39 -8.49 20.58
C TRP A 332 21.41 -9.54 20.15
N GLN A 333 22.69 -9.40 20.47
CA GLN A 333 23.73 -10.34 19.98
C GLN A 333 23.49 -11.78 20.44
N LYS A 334 22.87 -11.97 21.61
CA LYS A 334 22.57 -13.31 22.16
C LYS A 334 21.19 -13.83 21.76
N ASP A 335 20.20 -12.94 21.67
CA ASP A 335 18.80 -13.31 21.51
C ASP A 335 18.42 -13.46 20.03
N ASP A 336 18.79 -12.48 19.21
CA ASP A 336 18.64 -12.50 17.75
C ASP A 336 19.68 -11.56 17.11
N PRO A 337 20.89 -12.07 16.78
CA PRO A 337 21.97 -11.25 16.25
C PRO A 337 21.68 -10.64 14.87
N TYR A 338 20.59 -11.07 14.22
CA TYR A 338 20.17 -10.59 12.90
C TYR A 338 18.83 -9.84 12.94
N ASP A 339 18.39 -9.38 14.12
CA ASP A 339 17.22 -8.53 14.20
C ASP A 339 17.41 -7.29 13.31
N THR A 340 16.42 -7.04 12.45
CA THR A 340 16.49 -6.00 11.43
C THR A 340 16.64 -4.61 12.04
N ILE A 341 15.89 -4.27 13.09
CA ILE A 341 15.93 -2.95 13.72
C ILE A 341 17.27 -2.78 14.44
N ALA A 342 17.72 -3.79 15.18
CA ALA A 342 18.99 -3.76 15.88
C ALA A 342 20.17 -3.56 14.92
N MET A 343 20.22 -4.32 13.81
CA MET A 343 21.28 -4.19 12.82
C MET A 343 21.27 -2.83 12.13
N HIS A 344 20.09 -2.33 11.75
CA HIS A 344 19.97 -0.99 11.17
C HIS A 344 20.48 0.07 12.14
N PHE A 345 20.16 -0.07 13.42
CA PHE A 345 20.55 0.91 14.44
C PHE A 345 22.06 0.87 14.71
N MET A 346 22.64 -0.32 14.86
CA MET A 346 24.10 -0.48 15.00
C MET A 346 24.85 0.08 13.79
N ALA A 347 24.36 -0.19 12.57
CA ALA A 347 24.99 0.31 11.35
C ALA A 347 24.94 1.85 11.27
N ARG A 348 23.80 2.47 11.63
CA ARG A 348 23.69 3.93 11.72
C ARG A 348 24.63 4.54 12.77
N ILE A 349 24.73 3.92 13.95
CA ILE A 349 25.69 4.36 14.97
C ILE A 349 27.13 4.33 14.42
N HIS A 350 27.51 3.30 13.66
CA HIS A 350 28.82 3.25 13.02
C HIS A 350 29.03 4.38 12.01
N GLU A 351 28.03 4.71 11.20
CA GLU A 351 28.08 5.85 10.26
C GLU A 351 28.19 7.20 10.99
N ASP A 352 27.43 7.40 12.07
CA ASP A 352 27.48 8.65 12.85
C ASP A 352 28.82 8.82 13.56
N LYS A 353 29.37 7.73 14.13
CA LYS A 353 30.73 7.73 14.68
C LYS A 353 31.75 8.07 13.59
N ALA A 354 31.59 7.54 12.38
CA ALA A 354 32.49 7.81 11.26
C ALA A 354 32.42 9.27 10.80
N ALA A 355 31.20 9.82 10.71
CA ALA A 355 30.98 11.22 10.37
C ALA A 355 31.60 12.15 11.42
N LYS A 356 31.43 11.83 12.71
CA LYS A 356 32.08 12.56 13.80
C LYS A 356 33.61 12.51 13.71
N ALA A 357 34.20 11.31 13.54
CA ALA A 357 35.63 11.16 13.38
C ALA A 357 36.18 11.94 12.17
N SER A 358 35.45 11.95 11.05
CA SER A 358 35.77 12.74 9.87
C SER A 358 35.74 14.24 10.16
N ALA A 359 34.72 14.73 10.87
CA ALA A 359 34.60 16.12 11.30
C ALA A 359 35.73 16.54 12.26
N ASP A 360 36.17 15.62 13.12
CA ASP A 360 37.30 15.80 14.04
C ASP A 360 38.67 15.68 13.33
N GLY A 361 38.70 15.35 12.04
CA GLY A 361 39.92 15.20 11.22
C GLY A 361 40.61 13.84 11.32
N ASP A 362 40.03 12.87 12.02
CA ASP A 362 40.54 11.51 12.13
C ASP A 362 40.04 10.64 10.97
N VAL A 363 40.68 10.81 9.81
CA VAL A 363 40.34 10.11 8.56
C VAL A 363 40.53 8.60 8.66
N GLU A 364 41.52 8.13 9.43
CA GLU A 364 41.78 6.70 9.60
C GLU A 364 40.65 6.03 10.39
N LEU A 365 40.26 6.63 11.52
CA LEU A 365 39.14 6.14 12.32
C LEU A 365 37.82 6.22 11.54
N ALA A 366 37.58 7.31 10.82
CA ALA A 366 36.38 7.47 10.00
C ALA A 366 36.27 6.34 8.95
N ASN A 367 37.34 6.07 8.21
CA ASN A 367 37.35 5.00 7.20
C ASN A 367 37.07 3.62 7.80
N LYS A 368 37.67 3.33 8.98
CA LYS A 368 37.43 2.07 9.70
C LYS A 368 35.97 1.94 10.16
N LEU A 369 35.38 3.01 10.66
CA LEU A 369 33.98 3.04 11.13
C LEU A 369 32.98 2.92 9.98
N TYR A 370 33.22 3.57 8.84
CA TYR A 370 32.42 3.36 7.63
C TYR A 370 32.52 1.91 7.12
N GLN A 371 33.69 1.28 7.24
CA GLN A 371 33.84 -0.13 6.89
C GLN A 371 33.06 -1.05 7.85
N GLN A 372 33.00 -0.71 9.14
CA GLN A 372 32.16 -1.42 10.12
C GLN A 372 30.68 -1.27 9.78
N ALA A 373 30.22 -0.05 9.45
CA ALA A 373 28.85 0.19 8.99
C ALA A 373 28.52 -0.65 7.74
N PHE A 374 29.43 -0.67 6.76
CA PHE A 374 29.27 -1.49 5.55
C PHE A 374 29.07 -2.96 5.90
N ASN A 375 29.90 -3.51 6.79
CA ASN A 375 29.80 -4.91 7.19
C ASN A 375 28.46 -5.19 7.91
N THR A 376 28.03 -4.33 8.82
CA THR A 376 26.74 -4.48 9.51
C THR A 376 25.55 -4.42 8.55
N TRP A 377 25.55 -3.48 7.61
CA TRP A 377 24.52 -3.41 6.56
C TRP A 377 24.55 -4.63 5.64
N LEU A 378 25.74 -5.11 5.30
CA LEU A 378 25.92 -6.30 4.46
C LEU A 378 25.38 -7.55 5.15
N ASP A 379 25.63 -7.72 6.44
CA ASP A 379 25.09 -8.84 7.21
C ASP A 379 23.56 -8.74 7.32
N ALA A 380 22.99 -7.54 7.50
CA ALA A 380 21.55 -7.34 7.50
C ALA A 380 20.91 -7.68 6.15
N ALA A 381 21.57 -7.30 5.06
CA ALA A 381 21.14 -7.61 3.69
C ALA A 381 21.25 -9.10 3.34
N LYS A 382 22.21 -9.82 3.94
CA LYS A 382 22.35 -11.28 3.81
C LYS A 382 21.32 -12.04 4.64
N ALA A 383 21.04 -11.57 5.86
CA ALA A 383 20.08 -12.20 6.76
C ALA A 383 18.65 -12.12 6.20
N ASN A 384 18.31 -11.03 5.51
CA ASN A 384 17.00 -10.86 4.88
C ASN A 384 17.14 -10.35 3.44
N ALA A 385 16.88 -11.23 2.47
CA ALA A 385 16.94 -10.91 1.06
C ALA A 385 15.93 -9.82 0.63
N SER A 386 14.87 -9.59 1.40
CA SER A 386 13.90 -8.53 1.13
C SER A 386 14.29 -7.20 1.74
N ASN A 387 15.42 -7.09 2.46
CA ASN A 387 15.88 -5.86 3.10
C ASN A 387 16.58 -4.93 2.09
N ARG A 388 15.78 -4.25 1.28
CA ARG A 388 16.23 -3.29 0.25
C ARG A 388 16.92 -2.07 0.85
N LEU A 389 16.54 -1.62 2.04
CA LEU A 389 17.24 -0.52 2.73
C LEU A 389 18.71 -0.90 3.01
N ALA A 390 18.93 -2.04 3.64
CA ALA A 390 20.29 -2.51 3.95
C ALA A 390 21.13 -2.68 2.69
N ARG A 391 20.55 -3.31 1.65
CA ARG A 391 21.20 -3.45 0.35
C ARG A 391 21.56 -2.09 -0.28
N ARG A 392 20.67 -1.10 -0.25
CA ARG A 392 20.94 0.25 -0.75
C ARG A 392 22.10 0.91 0.01
N ARG A 393 22.14 0.78 1.34
CA ARG A 393 23.25 1.30 2.16
C ARG A 393 24.58 0.61 1.85
N VAL A 394 24.60 -0.70 1.64
CA VAL A 394 25.78 -1.45 1.17
C VAL A 394 26.32 -0.86 -0.13
N LEU A 395 25.46 -0.70 -1.15
CA LEU A 395 25.86 -0.15 -2.45
C LEU A 395 26.37 1.30 -2.32
N THR A 396 25.71 2.10 -1.49
CA THR A 396 26.06 3.51 -1.26
C THR A 396 27.44 3.63 -0.59
N LEU A 397 27.66 2.89 0.48
CA LEU A 397 28.95 2.89 1.20
C LEU A 397 30.07 2.36 0.30
N ALA A 398 29.84 1.27 -0.43
CA ALA A 398 30.81 0.74 -1.38
C ALA A 398 31.15 1.74 -2.49
N ALA A 399 30.17 2.41 -3.09
CA ALA A 399 30.41 3.41 -4.13
C ALA A 399 31.27 4.58 -3.64
N ASN A 400 31.10 4.99 -2.37
CA ASN A 400 31.81 6.12 -1.79
C ASN A 400 33.22 5.79 -1.28
N PHE A 401 33.44 4.58 -0.75
CA PHE A 401 34.64 4.26 0.04
C PHE A 401 35.52 3.13 -0.51
N TRP A 402 35.16 2.50 -1.64
CA TRP A 402 35.91 1.34 -2.16
C TRP A 402 37.41 1.59 -2.39
N LYS A 403 37.81 2.80 -2.82
CA LYS A 403 39.22 3.14 -3.02
C LYS A 403 39.97 3.21 -1.70
N GLN A 404 39.36 3.83 -0.69
CA GLN A 404 39.90 3.97 0.66
C GLN A 404 40.06 2.60 1.34
N TRP A 405 39.17 1.66 1.01
CA TRP A 405 39.26 0.27 1.49
C TRP A 405 40.16 -0.63 0.63
N GLY A 406 40.81 -0.10 -0.41
CA GLY A 406 41.74 -0.84 -1.26
C GLY A 406 41.08 -1.90 -2.15
N TRP A 407 39.81 -1.72 -2.50
CA TRP A 407 39.09 -2.66 -3.37
C TRP A 407 39.39 -2.38 -4.85
N GLU A 408 39.25 -3.40 -5.70
CA GLU A 408 39.45 -3.25 -7.14
C GLU A 408 38.31 -2.49 -7.83
N SER A 409 37.11 -2.58 -7.26
CA SER A 409 35.91 -1.86 -7.73
C SER A 409 34.89 -1.73 -6.59
N PRO A 410 33.87 -0.85 -6.72
CA PRO A 410 32.78 -0.76 -5.75
C PRO A 410 32.11 -2.10 -5.46
N ASN A 411 31.98 -2.96 -6.48
CA ASN A 411 31.23 -4.21 -6.37
C ASN A 411 32.08 -5.40 -5.92
N ALA A 412 33.37 -5.21 -5.62
CA ALA A 412 34.31 -6.31 -5.35
C ALA A 412 33.89 -7.21 -4.17
N GLN A 413 33.28 -6.63 -3.13
CA GLN A 413 32.83 -7.35 -1.93
C GLN A 413 31.31 -7.57 -1.89
N ILE A 414 30.58 -7.22 -2.95
CA ILE A 414 29.12 -7.27 -3.00
C ILE A 414 28.67 -8.61 -3.61
N PRO A 415 27.88 -9.43 -2.91
CA PRO A 415 27.34 -10.68 -3.47
C PRO A 415 26.55 -10.47 -4.76
N LYS A 416 26.67 -11.41 -5.71
CA LYS A 416 25.88 -11.38 -6.96
C LYS A 416 24.38 -11.36 -6.64
N GLY A 417 23.63 -10.49 -7.32
CA GLY A 417 22.18 -10.32 -7.13
C GLY A 417 21.79 -9.37 -5.99
N MET A 418 22.75 -8.80 -5.25
CA MET A 418 22.47 -7.81 -4.20
C MET A 418 22.19 -6.39 -4.76
N ASN A 419 22.54 -6.16 -6.03
CA ASN A 419 22.29 -4.92 -6.77
C ASN A 419 20.85 -4.77 -7.28
N ASP A 420 19.97 -5.74 -7.03
CA ASP A 420 18.53 -5.69 -7.36
C ASP A 420 17.74 -4.88 -6.31
N VAL A 421 18.16 -3.65 -6.08
CA VAL A 421 17.44 -2.69 -5.23
C VAL A 421 16.76 -1.67 -6.12
N GLY A 422 15.44 -1.78 -6.23
CA GLY A 422 14.62 -0.79 -6.90
C GLY A 422 15.03 0.63 -6.48
N LEU A 423 15.33 1.44 -7.50
CA LEU A 423 15.79 2.82 -7.48
C LEU A 423 16.99 3.11 -6.55
N PRO A 424 18.17 3.44 -7.11
CA PRO A 424 19.01 4.43 -6.44
C PRO A 424 18.24 5.75 -6.52
N GLU A 425 17.90 6.34 -5.37
CA GLU A 425 17.64 7.77 -5.35
C GLU A 425 18.92 8.41 -5.88
N ARG A 426 18.82 9.12 -7.01
CA ARG A 426 19.95 9.85 -7.56
C ARG A 426 20.35 10.90 -6.53
N GLY A 427 21.51 10.74 -5.92
CA GLY A 427 22.10 11.76 -5.06
C GLY A 427 23.06 11.14 -4.06
N ASP A 428 24.24 11.74 -3.95
CA ASP A 428 25.39 11.34 -3.13
C ASP A 428 25.16 11.43 -1.61
N GLU A 429 23.93 11.25 -1.11
CA GLU A 429 23.66 11.56 0.28
C GLU A 429 23.87 10.33 1.18
N LEU A 430 25.08 10.26 1.74
CA LEU A 430 25.34 9.61 3.03
C LEU A 430 24.47 10.20 4.17
N ALA A 431 23.68 11.23 3.90
CA ALA A 431 22.75 11.82 4.85
C ALA A 431 21.80 10.74 5.40
N PRO A 432 21.48 10.80 6.71
CA PRO A 432 20.39 10.01 7.26
C PRO A 432 19.10 10.32 6.49
N GLU A 433 18.21 9.34 6.31
CA GLU A 433 16.87 9.48 5.68
C GLU A 433 15.92 10.36 6.55
N HIS A 434 16.38 11.55 6.98
CA HIS A 434 15.81 12.51 7.94
C HIS A 434 15.78 12.08 9.42
N GLY A 435 16.03 13.07 10.31
CA GLY A 435 15.63 13.02 11.72
C GLY A 435 16.60 13.61 12.76
N THR A 436 17.91 13.59 12.55
CA THR A 436 18.88 14.16 13.50
C THR A 436 19.39 15.51 13.02
N ASN A 437 18.53 16.53 13.01
CA ASN A 437 19.01 17.91 13.06
C ASN A 437 19.70 18.15 14.41
N ARG A 438 20.92 17.63 14.60
CA ARG A 438 21.91 18.22 15.49
C ARG A 438 22.60 19.38 14.76
N ALA A 439 21.79 20.37 14.42
CA ALA A 439 22.17 21.75 14.11
C ALA A 439 20.85 22.54 13.93
N GLY A 440 20.42 23.31 14.94
CA GLY A 440 19.40 24.35 14.73
C GLY A 440 18.18 24.41 15.66
N ALA A 441 18.13 23.69 16.79
CA ALA A 441 17.16 23.99 17.85
C ALA A 441 17.81 24.83 18.96
N ALA A 442 18.36 25.98 18.57
CA ALA A 442 18.83 27.04 19.45
C ALA A 442 18.83 28.37 18.67
N SER A 443 17.62 28.89 18.39
CA SER A 443 17.25 30.28 18.06
C SER A 443 15.99 30.21 17.19
N ASP A 444 14.87 30.89 17.39
CA ASP A 444 14.41 31.77 18.43
C ASP A 444 12.88 31.80 18.26
N SER A 445 12.19 31.96 19.38
CA SER A 445 10.87 32.58 19.45
C SER A 445 10.86 33.95 18.74
N GLU A 446 9.68 34.37 18.28
CA GLU A 446 9.30 35.69 17.72
C GLU A 446 9.20 35.78 16.19
N THR A 447 8.01 35.51 15.63
CA THR A 447 7.02 36.53 15.22
C THR A 447 5.74 35.89 14.72
#